data_AF-A0A3B9KRY7-F1
#
_entry.id   AF-A0A3B9KRY7-F1
#
_cell.length_a   1.000
_cell.length_b   1.000
_cell.length_c   1.000
_cell.angle_alpha   90.00
_cell.angle_beta   90.00
_cell.angle_gamma   90.00
#
_symmetry.space_group_name_H-M   'P 1'
#
loop_
_entity.id
_entity.type
_entity.pdbx_description
1 polymer ?
#
loop_
_entity_poly.entity_id
_entity_poly.type
_entity_poly.pdbx_seq_one_letter_code
_entity_poly.pdbx_strand_id
1 'polypeptide(L)' 'LLLMIFLMFIGASPGSTGGGLKTTTFAVLWLTMIRGVTSKNNVEVMKRTISTDTIQKALTVLLFYMAFIGILLLA' A
#
# COMPACT_ATOMS: atom_id res chain seq x y z
N LEU A 1 -3.19 8.44 21.29
CA LEU A 1 -3.24 6.97 21.09
C LEU A 1 -3.83 6.57 19.76
N LEU A 2 -5.06 6.98 19.43
CA LEU A 2 -5.72 6.63 18.17
C LEU A 2 -4.90 7.02 16.92
N LEU A 3 -4.27 8.19 16.92
CA LEU A 3 -3.34 8.63 15.86
C LEU A 3 -2.12 7.69 15.71
N MET A 4 -1.54 7.22 16.82
CA MET A 4 -0.38 6.32 16.78
C MET A 4 -0.75 4.95 16.22
N ILE A 5 -1.91 4.42 16.61
CA ILE A 5 -2.41 3.13 16.09
C ILE A 5 -2.57 3.23 14.56
N PHE A 6 -3.10 4.35 14.08
CA PHE A 6 -3.23 4.61 12.64
C PHE A 6 -1.87 4.69 11.93
N LEU A 7 -0.88 5.35 12.55
CA LEU A 7 0.48 5.44 12.01
C LEU A 7 1.24 4.09 12.02
N MET A 8 1.01 3.22 13.01
CA MET A 8 1.63 1.88 13.03
C MET A 8 1.14 1.00 11.87
N PHE A 9 -0.07 1.28 11.37
CA PHE A 9 -0.64 0.61 10.20
C PHE A 9 0.07 1.02 8.90
N ILE A 10 0.44 2.31 8.77
CA ILE A 10 1.02 2.93 7.57
C ILE A 10 2.31 3.64 7.99
N GLY A 11 3.43 2.93 8.06
CA GLY A 11 4.64 3.53 8.63
C GLY A 11 5.98 2.84 8.39
N ALA A 12 6.00 1.60 7.90
CA ALA A 12 7.27 0.91 7.66
C ALA A 12 7.91 1.38 6.34
N SER A 13 9.12 1.95 6.42
CA SER A 13 9.91 2.29 5.23
C SER A 13 10.30 1.04 4.41
N PRO A 14 10.50 1.17 3.09
CA PRO A 14 10.98 0.06 2.26
C PRO A 14 12.33 -0.45 2.78
N GLY A 15 12.47 -1.77 2.88
CA GLY A 15 13.67 -2.42 3.45
C GLY A 15 13.78 -2.41 4.98
N SER A 16 12.82 -1.83 5.71
CA SER A 16 12.80 -1.86 7.19
C SER A 16 12.42 -3.25 7.76
N THR A 17 12.77 -3.45 9.03
CA THR A 17 12.34 -4.57 9.88
C THR A 17 11.00 -4.33 10.58
N GLY A 18 10.47 -3.10 10.52
CA GLY A 18 9.15 -2.77 11.05
C GLY A 18 8.03 -3.46 10.29
N GLY A 19 7.08 -4.06 11.03
CA GLY A 19 5.86 -4.62 10.48
C GLY A 19 4.82 -3.55 10.09
N GLY A 20 3.85 -3.92 9.25
CA GLY A 20 2.79 -3.02 8.80
C GLY A 20 2.70 -2.87 7.28
N LEU A 21 1.78 -2.02 6.81
CA LEU A 21 1.72 -1.65 5.40
C LEU A 21 2.90 -0.73 5.07
N LYS A 22 3.79 -1.18 4.19
CA LYS A 22 4.96 -0.39 3.79
C LYS A 22 4.56 0.89 3.07
N THR A 23 5.29 1.97 3.34
CA THR A 23 5.05 3.29 2.74
C THR A 23 5.12 3.27 1.21
N THR A 24 5.95 2.39 0.63
CA THR A 24 6.01 2.18 -0.81
C THR A 24 4.77 1.51 -1.38
N THR A 25 4.24 0.48 -0.71
CA THR A 25 2.98 -0.18 -1.10
C THR A 25 1.83 0.82 -1.07
N PHE A 26 1.75 1.61 0.01
CA PHE A 26 0.76 2.67 0.13
C PHE A 26 0.89 3.71 -1.00
N ALA A 27 2.11 4.18 -1.28
CA ALA A 27 2.36 5.17 -2.32
C ALA A 27 1.98 4.66 -3.72
N VAL A 28 2.33 3.41 -4.07
CA VAL A 28 1.95 2.81 -5.36
C VAL A 28 0.43 2.75 -5.50
N LEU A 29 -0.28 2.26 -4.48
CA LEU A 29 -1.74 2.14 -4.52
C LEU A 29 -2.44 3.50 -4.56
N TRP A 30 -1.94 4.48 -3.80
CA TRP A 30 -2.45 5.84 -3.80
C TRP A 30 -2.32 6.50 -5.17
N LEU A 31 -1.16 6.34 -5.81
CA LEU A 31 -0.92 6.84 -7.17
C LEU A 31 -1.79 6.12 -8.20
N THR A 32 -1.95 4.80 -8.08
CA THR A 32 -2.87 4.04 -8.92
C THR A 32 -4.31 4.54 -8.77
N MET A 33 -4.77 4.85 -7.56
CA MET A 33 -6.09 5.44 -7.31
C MET A 33 -6.26 6.78 -8.03
N ILE A 34 -5.33 7.72 -7.84
CA ILE A 34 -5.40 9.04 -8.48
C ILE A 34 -5.42 8.91 -10.01
N ARG A 35 -4.59 8.02 -10.56
CA ARG A 35 -4.50 7.81 -12.02
C ARG A 35 -5.75 7.12 -12.57
N GLY A 36 -6.34 6.20 -11.80
CA GLY A 36 -7.63 5.58 -12.11
C GLY A 36 -8.76 6.61 -12.20
N VAL A 37 -8.84 7.55 -11.25
CA VAL A 37 -9.81 8.66 -11.30
C VAL A 37 -9.54 9.60 -12.48
N THR A 38 -8.26 9.79 -12.84
CA THR A 38 -7.85 10.63 -13.98
C THR A 38 -7.94 9.88 -15.33
N SER A 39 -8.43 8.63 -15.36
CA SER A 39 -8.51 7.77 -16.54
C SER A 39 -7.17 7.62 -17.31
N LYS A 40 -6.03 7.73 -16.61
CA LYS A 40 -4.71 7.52 -17.19
C LYS A 40 -4.29 6.07 -16.99
N ASN A 41 -4.04 5.35 -18.08
CA ASN A 41 -3.64 3.93 -18.04
C ASN A 41 -2.28 3.70 -17.35
N ASN A 42 -1.39 4.68 -17.35
CA ASN A 42 -0.03 4.54 -16.83
C ASN A 42 0.16 5.29 -15.51
N VAL A 43 0.59 4.53 -14.50
CA VAL A 43 1.02 5.07 -13.21
C VAL A 43 2.51 5.38 -13.31
N GLU A 44 2.87 6.66 -13.18
CA GLU A 44 4.25 7.12 -13.34
C GLU A 44 4.72 7.89 -12.12
N VAL A 45 5.93 7.58 -11.67
CA VAL A 45 6.66 8.23 -10.57
C VAL A 45 8.02 8.68 -11.07
N MET A 46 8.37 9.95 -10.86
CA MET A 46 9.69 10.48 -11.23
C MET A 46 10.13 10.13 -12.66
N LYS A 47 9.20 10.17 -13.63
CA LYS A 47 9.41 9.77 -15.04
C LYS A 47 9.68 8.28 -15.27
N ARG A 48 9.35 7.41 -14.32
CA ARG A 48 9.35 5.95 -14.47
C ARG A 48 7.94 5.40 -14.35
N THR A 49 7.57 4.53 -15.28
CA THR A 49 6.29 3.82 -15.25
C THR A 49 6.36 2.66 -14.27
N ILE A 50 5.36 2.55 -13.39
CA ILE A 50 5.19 1.41 -12.50
C ILE A 50 4.55 0.29 -13.33
N SER A 51 5.17 -0.89 -13.32
CA SER A 51 4.60 -2.06 -13.99
C SER A 51 3.29 -2.50 -13.35
N THR A 52 2.39 -3.05 -14.16
CA THR A 52 1.13 -3.64 -13.70
C THR A 52 1.35 -4.75 -12.67
N ASP A 53 2.42 -5.55 -12.81
CA ASP A 53 2.81 -6.56 -11.83
C ASP A 53 3.13 -5.98 -10.45
N THR A 54 3.77 -4.81 -10.41
CA THR A 54 4.09 -4.12 -9.15
C THR A 54 2.81 -3.61 -8.48
N ILE A 55 1.87 -3.09 -9.27
CA ILE A 55 0.57 -2.64 -8.78
C ILE A 55 -0.23 -3.83 -8.22
N GLN A 56 -0.28 -4.95 -8.95
CA GLN A 56 -0.95 -6.16 -8.49
C GLN A 56 -0.31 -6.72 -7.21
N LYS A 57 1.02 -6.79 -7.13
CA LYS A 57 1.72 -7.18 -5.90
C LYS A 57 1.38 -6.27 -4.73
N ALA A 58 1.35 -4.95 -4.96
CA ALA A 58 0.98 -4.00 -3.92
C ALA A 58 -0.44 -4.24 -3.40
N LEU A 59 -1.38 -4.54 -4.30
CA LEU A 59 -2.77 -4.89 -3.98
C LEU A 59 -2.87 -6.21 -3.20
N THR A 60 -2.15 -7.25 -3.61
CA THR A 60 -2.10 -8.53 -2.90
C THR A 60 -1.58 -8.36 -1.48
N VAL A 61 -0.51 -7.58 -1.29
CA VAL A 61 0.05 -7.32 0.05
C VAL A 61 -0.95 -6.55 0.93
N LEU A 62 -1.67 -5.57 0.37
CA LEU A 62 -2.70 -4.84 1.09
C LEU A 62 -3.83 -5.77 1.56
N LEU A 63 -4.36 -6.59 0.66
CA LEU A 63 -5.44 -7.53 0.96
C LEU A 63 -5.02 -8.55 2.02
N PHE A 64 -3.79 -9.08 1.91
CA PHE A 64 -3.26 -10.03 2.88
C PHE A 64 -3.11 -9.40 4.27
N TYR A 65 -2.64 -8.14 4.32
CA TYR A 65 -2.50 -7.40 5.57
C TYR A 65 -3.86 -7.10 6.23
N MET A 66 -4.86 -6.67 5.45
CA MET A 66 -6.23 -6.47 5.94
C MET A 66 -6.86 -7.75 6.42
N ALA A 67 -6.71 -8.85 5.68
CA ALA A 67 -7.25 -10.16 6.07
C ALA A 67 -6.61 -10.66 7.37
N PHE A 68 -5.29 -10.53 7.51
CA PHE A 68 -4.57 -10.94 8.72
C PHE A 68 -5.08 -10.19 9.96
N ILE A 69 -5.24 -8.88 9.86
CA ILE A 69 -5.75 -8.05 10.97
C ILE A 69 -7.22 -8.32 11.23
N GLY A 70 -8.04 -8.50 10.19
CA GLY A 70 -9.45 -8.85 10.33
C GLY A 70 -9.66 -10.18 11.05
N ILE A 71 -8.87 -11.20 10.70
CA ILE A 71 -8.88 -12.49 11.39
C ILE A 71 -8.44 -12.32 12.84
N LEU A 72 -7.36 -11.59 13.09
CA LEU A 72 -6.83 -11.37 14.44
C LEU A 72 -7.76 -10.54 15.34
N LEU A 73 -8.61 -9.69 14.76
CA LEU A 73 -9.65 -8.94 15.47
C LEU A 73 -10.90 -9.79 15.76
N LEU A 74 -11.19 -10.79 14.93
CA LEU A 74 -12.35 -11.68 15.06
C LEU A 74 -12.09 -12.89 15.96
N ALA A 75 -10.83 -13.31 16.08
CA ALA A 75 -10.37 -14.37 16.98
C ALA A 75 -10.24 -13.87 18.43
#